data_AF-A0A1V8NR55-F1
#
_entry.id   AF-A0A1V8NR55-F1
#
_cell.length_a   1.000
_cell.length_b   1.000
_cell.length_c   1.000
_cell.angle_alpha   90.00
_cell.angle_beta   90.00
_cell.angle_gamma   90.00
#
_symmetry.space_group_name_H-M   'P 1'
#
loop_
_entity.id
_entity.type
_entity.pdbx_description
1 polymer ?
#
loop_
_entity_poly.entity_id
_entity_poly.type
_entity_poly.pdbx_seq_one_letter_code
_entity_poly.pdbx_strand_id
1 'polypeptide(L)'
;MADVKTTNQHRDVPYHQGAETSVLGGLMLDNDRWDEVAPLLIPTDFYLYVNQLIYREIERLVSAGYPIDLITLSESLERRGLLERCGGFAYLAEMSKNTPSAANIVAYAEIVRECSRARQLMKLGSSLYQQAALLQPSNGKGISTLKQVTDSLIEQGEKELFNLAQQNVPQTCLSITTQASDVMTWLESVAGGAGVTGVPTGFAELDAKTCGWQDGNLILIGARPSMGKTALAVGHALAALYGCPVDRTVQFYSMEMPAAQLMLRLMSILARVPLTRLRSGNLTSHDLELVCGAVGMLSQWENRFLIDDTSYQTPATLRTSVR
;
A
#
# COMPACT_ATOMS: atom_id res chain seq x y z
N MET A 1 27.01 -39.42 21.27
CA MET A 1 27.78 -38.16 21.23
C MET A 1 27.82 -37.74 19.77
N ALA A 2 26.87 -36.89 19.36
CA ALA A 2 26.79 -36.37 18.01
C ALA A 2 27.21 -34.90 18.06
N ASP A 3 28.28 -34.58 17.33
CA ASP A 3 28.86 -33.25 17.22
C ASP A 3 27.84 -32.26 16.64
N VAL A 4 27.39 -31.34 17.49
CA VAL A 4 26.68 -30.14 17.09
C VAL A 4 27.71 -29.22 16.45
N LYS A 5 27.82 -29.25 15.13
CA LYS A 5 28.52 -28.23 14.34
C LYS A 5 27.80 -26.90 14.54
N THR A 6 28.34 -26.08 15.44
CA THR A 6 28.11 -24.64 15.55
C THR A 6 28.40 -23.99 14.20
N THR A 7 27.34 -23.73 13.44
CA THR A 7 27.45 -23.01 12.16
C THR A 7 27.56 -21.53 12.48
N ASN A 8 28.78 -20.99 12.49
CA ASN A 8 29.04 -19.55 12.47
C ASN A 8 28.42 -18.98 11.18
N GLN A 9 27.18 -18.51 11.23
CA GLN A 9 26.55 -17.77 10.14
C GLN A 9 27.10 -16.33 10.14
N HIS A 10 28.23 -16.11 9.48
CA HIS A 10 28.46 -14.81 8.84
C HIS A 10 27.31 -14.65 7.82
N ARG A 11 26.29 -13.86 8.17
CA ARG A 11 25.18 -13.56 7.25
C ARG A 11 25.73 -12.63 6.17
N ASP A 12 26.08 -13.19 5.02
CA ASP A 12 26.44 -12.40 3.86
C ASP A 12 25.28 -11.47 3.49
N VAL A 13 25.60 -10.18 3.37
CA VAL A 13 24.64 -9.15 2.97
C VAL A 13 24.20 -9.44 1.52
N PRO A 14 22.90 -9.38 1.15
CA PRO A 14 22.46 -9.63 -0.21
C PRO A 14 23.00 -8.60 -1.22
N TYR A 15 23.77 -9.07 -2.20
CA TYR A 15 24.17 -8.30 -3.38
C TYR A 15 24.47 -9.24 -4.56
N HIS A 16 24.43 -8.70 -5.77
CA HIS A 16 24.78 -9.44 -6.99
C HIS A 16 25.69 -8.59 -7.87
N GLN A 17 27.00 -8.74 -7.70
CA GLN A 17 28.01 -7.91 -8.38
C GLN A 17 27.85 -7.91 -9.90
N GLY A 18 27.61 -9.07 -10.52
CA GLY A 18 27.44 -9.17 -11.96
C GLY A 18 26.20 -8.43 -12.49
N ALA A 19 25.16 -8.26 -11.67
CA ALA A 19 23.95 -7.55 -12.07
C ALA A 19 24.21 -6.04 -11.99
N GLU A 20 24.86 -5.58 -10.92
CA GLU A 20 25.27 -4.18 -10.78
C GLU A 20 26.17 -3.74 -11.93
N THR A 21 27.21 -4.51 -12.26
CA THR A 21 28.12 -4.19 -13.37
C THR A 21 27.41 -4.23 -14.72
N SER A 22 26.46 -5.15 -14.91
CA SER A 22 25.68 -5.26 -16.16
C SER A 22 24.72 -4.09 -16.36
N VAL A 23 24.14 -3.55 -15.27
CA VAL A 23 23.31 -2.34 -15.35
C VAL A 23 24.17 -1.14 -15.75
N LEU A 24 25.29 -0.93 -15.06
CA LEU A 24 26.18 0.21 -15.36
C LEU A 24 26.80 0.11 -16.75
N GLY A 25 27.29 -1.06 -17.14
CA GLY A 25 27.82 -1.29 -18.48
C GLY A 25 26.73 -1.19 -19.56
N GLY A 26 25.51 -1.64 -19.28
CA GLY A 26 24.37 -1.53 -20.18
C GLY A 26 24.03 -0.07 -20.49
N LEU A 27 24.03 0.80 -19.47
CA LEU A 27 23.81 2.24 -19.64
C LEU A 27 24.92 2.93 -20.44
N MET A 28 26.17 2.43 -20.37
CA MET A 28 27.28 2.92 -21.20
C MET A 28 27.19 2.47 -22.66
N LEU A 29 26.48 1.38 -22.94
CA LEU A 29 26.29 0.84 -24.30
C LEU A 29 25.06 1.44 -24.99
N ASP A 30 23.99 1.68 -24.23
CA ASP A 30 22.70 2.16 -24.75
C ASP A 30 22.10 3.18 -23.76
N ASN A 31 22.22 4.47 -24.09
CA ASN A 31 21.78 5.57 -23.22
C ASN A 31 20.25 5.70 -23.17
N ASP A 32 19.53 5.23 -24.19
CA ASP A 32 18.06 5.33 -24.26
C ASP A 32 17.40 4.45 -23.19
N ARG A 33 18.12 3.44 -22.69
CA ARG A 33 17.68 2.58 -21.58
C ARG A 33 17.65 3.28 -20.22
N TRP A 34 18.19 4.49 -20.12
CA TRP A 34 18.12 5.28 -18.88
C TRP A 34 16.68 5.46 -18.41
N ASP A 35 15.75 5.75 -19.33
CA ASP A 35 14.34 5.98 -19.00
C ASP A 35 13.64 4.73 -18.43
N GLU A 36 14.13 3.54 -18.77
CA GLU A 36 13.64 2.27 -18.22
C GLU A 36 14.26 1.96 -16.84
N VAL A 37 15.53 2.33 -16.61
CA VAL A 37 16.29 1.98 -15.39
C VAL A 37 16.13 3.01 -14.28
N ALA A 38 16.09 4.31 -14.61
CA ALA A 38 16.01 5.40 -13.65
C ALA A 38 14.81 5.30 -12.68
N PRO A 39 13.61 4.84 -13.12
CA PRO A 39 12.49 4.61 -12.20
C PRO A 39 12.69 3.43 -11.23
N LEU A 40 13.59 2.50 -11.55
CA LEU A 40 13.79 1.26 -10.80
C LEU A 40 14.86 1.34 -9.73
N LEU A 41 15.90 2.17 -9.96
CA LEU A 41 17.10 2.20 -9.14
C LEU A 41 17.52 3.60 -8.76
N ILE A 42 17.93 3.75 -7.50
CA ILE A 42 18.63 4.91 -6.98
C ILE A 42 20.09 4.55 -6.63
N PRO A 43 21.01 5.52 -6.53
CA PRO A 43 22.42 5.23 -6.24
C PRO A 43 22.64 4.34 -5.00
N THR A 44 21.80 4.45 -3.98
CA THR A 44 21.92 3.64 -2.74
C THR A 44 21.49 2.18 -2.89
N ASP A 45 20.90 1.80 -4.03
CA ASP A 45 20.52 0.41 -4.33
C ASP A 45 21.70 -0.45 -4.77
N PHE A 46 22.82 0.15 -5.14
CA PHE A 46 24.06 -0.57 -5.40
C PHE A 46 24.75 -0.88 -4.07
N TYR A 47 25.20 -2.12 -3.88
CA TYR A 47 25.93 -2.52 -2.68
C TYR A 47 27.35 -1.97 -2.67
N LEU A 48 28.04 -2.08 -3.81
CA LEU A 48 29.42 -1.61 -3.93
C LEU A 48 29.43 -0.08 -4.01
N TYR A 49 30.13 0.56 -3.06
CA TYR A 49 30.25 2.02 -3.01
C TYR A 49 30.76 2.62 -4.33
N VAL A 50 31.67 1.92 -4.99
CA VAL A 50 32.18 2.26 -6.34
C VAL A 50 31.03 2.39 -7.35
N ASN A 51 30.13 1.41 -7.38
CA ASN A 51 28.98 1.39 -8.30
C ASN A 51 27.97 2.50 -7.98
N GLN A 52 27.80 2.84 -6.69
CA GLN A 52 26.97 3.98 -6.29
C GLN A 52 27.52 5.30 -6.85
N LEU A 53 28.85 5.50 -6.80
CA LEU A 53 29.50 6.69 -7.34
C LEU A 53 29.34 6.79 -8.85
N ILE A 54 29.52 5.67 -9.54
CA ILE A 54 29.38 5.61 -11.00
C ILE A 54 27.95 5.92 -11.41
N TYR A 55 26.95 5.27 -10.80
CA TYR A 55 25.54 5.52 -11.12
C TYR A 55 25.14 6.98 -10.88
N ARG A 56 25.63 7.59 -9.79
CA ARG A 56 25.40 9.02 -9.51
C ARG A 56 26.01 9.94 -10.56
N GLU A 57 27.17 9.58 -11.10
CA GLU A 57 27.82 10.37 -12.15
C GLU A 57 27.10 10.20 -13.49
N ILE A 58 26.62 9.00 -13.81
CA ILE A 58 25.73 8.72 -14.94
C ILE A 58 24.46 9.59 -14.84
N GLU A 59 23.74 9.53 -13.73
CA GLU A 59 22.53 10.33 -13.47
C GLU A 59 22.77 11.82 -13.73
N ARG A 60 23.93 12.32 -13.29
CA ARG A 60 24.32 13.72 -13.49
C ARG A 60 24.59 14.06 -14.96
N LEU A 61 25.30 13.19 -15.69
CA LEU A 61 25.59 13.41 -17.11
C LEU A 61 24.31 13.44 -17.93
N VAL A 62 23.37 12.51 -17.68
CA VAL A 62 22.04 12.53 -18.32
C VAL A 62 21.29 13.80 -18.00
N SER A 63 21.25 14.19 -16.72
CA SER A 63 20.56 15.41 -16.29
C SER A 63 21.14 16.69 -16.94
N ALA A 64 22.41 16.65 -17.33
CA ALA A 64 23.09 17.73 -18.03
C ALA A 64 23.03 17.60 -19.57
N GLY A 65 22.35 16.58 -20.10
CA GLY A 65 22.19 16.33 -21.53
C GLY A 65 23.46 15.82 -22.24
N TYR A 66 24.41 15.24 -21.50
CA TYR A 66 25.63 14.66 -22.08
C TYR A 66 25.46 13.15 -22.32
N PRO A 67 26.00 12.62 -23.44
CA PRO A 67 26.00 11.18 -23.69
C PRO A 67 26.91 10.45 -22.70
N ILE A 68 26.54 9.21 -22.39
CA ILE A 68 27.28 8.35 -21.45
C ILE A 68 27.97 7.25 -22.24
N ASP A 69 29.28 7.32 -22.33
CA ASP A 69 30.11 6.21 -22.79
C ASP A 69 31.31 6.06 -21.86
N LEU A 70 32.13 5.03 -22.11
CA LEU A 70 33.33 4.77 -21.32
C LEU A 70 34.25 5.99 -21.23
N ILE A 71 34.36 6.77 -22.31
CA ILE A 71 35.27 7.92 -22.41
C ILE A 71 34.68 9.11 -21.65
N THR A 72 33.45 9.51 -21.95
CA THR A 72 32.79 10.68 -21.33
C THR A 72 32.62 10.48 -19.83
N LEU A 73 32.28 9.26 -19.39
CA LEU A 73 32.16 8.94 -17.98
C LEU A 73 33.53 8.98 -17.28
N SER A 74 34.57 8.40 -17.88
CA SER A 74 35.92 8.40 -17.30
C SER A 74 36.48 9.82 -17.16
N GLU A 75 36.33 10.66 -18.19
CA GLU A 75 36.77 12.05 -18.17
C GLU A 75 36.00 12.85 -17.12
N SER A 76 34.69 12.63 -17.00
CA SER A 76 33.85 13.29 -16.00
C SER A 76 34.25 12.93 -14.56
N LEU A 77 34.52 11.64 -14.31
CA LEU A 77 35.03 11.15 -13.03
C LEU A 77 36.43 11.68 -12.71
N GLU A 78 37.30 11.81 -13.72
CA GLU A 78 38.66 12.33 -13.57
C GLU A 78 38.67 13.81 -13.23
N ARG A 79 37.89 14.64 -13.94
CA ARG A 79 37.74 16.07 -13.64
C ARG A 79 37.27 16.33 -12.21
N ARG A 80 36.58 15.37 -11.60
CA ARG A 80 36.07 15.43 -10.22
C ARG A 80 36.98 14.78 -9.19
N GLY A 81 38.10 14.18 -9.60
CA GLY A 81 39.00 13.44 -8.72
C GLY A 81 38.38 12.17 -8.13
N LEU A 82 37.37 11.59 -8.81
CA LEU A 82 36.66 10.39 -8.36
C LEU A 82 37.08 9.12 -9.10
N LEU A 83 37.77 9.22 -10.24
CA LEU A 83 38.12 8.08 -11.09
C LEU A 83 38.89 6.98 -10.34
N GLU A 84 39.94 7.36 -9.60
CA GLU A 84 40.73 6.43 -8.77
C GLU A 84 39.90 5.77 -7.67
N ARG A 85 38.95 6.50 -7.08
CA ARG A 85 38.03 5.95 -6.07
C ARG A 85 37.04 4.95 -6.66
N CYS A 86 36.82 5.00 -7.97
CA CYS A 86 35.93 4.09 -8.68
C CYS A 86 36.66 2.87 -9.27
N GLY A 87 37.92 2.63 -8.92
CA GLY A 87 38.72 1.53 -9.47
C GLY A 87 39.44 1.86 -10.79
N GLY A 88 39.42 3.13 -11.21
CA GLY A 88 40.13 3.62 -12.38
C GLY A 88 39.46 3.26 -13.71
N PHE A 89 40.11 3.68 -14.80
CA PHE A 89 39.63 3.42 -16.18
C PHE A 89 39.49 1.91 -16.46
N ALA A 90 40.38 1.09 -15.93
CA ALA A 90 40.36 -0.36 -16.12
C ALA A 90 39.06 -1.01 -15.62
N TYR A 91 38.52 -0.55 -14.48
CA TYR A 91 37.27 -1.07 -13.94
C TYR A 91 36.07 -0.73 -14.83
N LEU A 92 35.98 0.50 -15.33
CA LEU A 92 34.94 0.93 -16.27
C LEU A 92 35.00 0.13 -17.58
N ALA A 93 36.21 -0.11 -18.09
CA ALA A 93 36.42 -0.91 -19.29
C ALA A 93 36.02 -2.38 -19.08
N GLU A 94 36.32 -2.95 -17.91
CA GLU A 94 35.91 -4.30 -17.54
C GLU A 94 34.38 -4.42 -17.47
N MET A 95 33.69 -3.45 -16.86
CA MET A 95 32.21 -3.44 -16.81
C MET A 95 31.60 -3.38 -18.21
N SER A 96 32.13 -2.52 -19.09
CA SER A 96 31.68 -2.42 -20.48
C SER A 96 31.90 -3.72 -21.24
N LYS A 97 33.04 -4.39 -21.02
CA LYS A 97 33.40 -5.64 -21.70
C LYS A 97 32.60 -6.85 -21.19
N ASN A 98 32.33 -6.92 -19.90
CA ASN A 98 31.60 -8.02 -19.26
C ASN A 98 30.08 -7.92 -19.42
N THR A 99 29.59 -6.83 -20.03
CA THR A 99 28.17 -6.65 -20.33
C THR A 99 27.90 -7.04 -21.78
N PRO A 100 27.37 -8.27 -22.05
CA PRO A 100 27.23 -8.76 -23.41
C PRO A 100 26.14 -8.02 -24.22
N SER A 101 25.10 -7.49 -23.56
CA SER A 101 24.02 -6.76 -24.22
C SER A 101 23.23 -5.89 -23.23
N ALA A 102 22.74 -4.74 -23.70
CA ALA A 102 21.80 -3.89 -22.97
C ALA A 102 20.35 -4.42 -23.00
N ALA A 103 20.05 -5.48 -23.78
CA ALA A 103 18.68 -5.99 -23.96
C ALA A 103 18.01 -6.44 -22.66
N ASN A 104 18.78 -6.96 -21.69
CA ASN A 104 18.27 -7.49 -20.43
C ASN A 104 18.51 -6.54 -19.24
N ILE A 105 18.80 -5.26 -19.50
CA ILE A 105 19.17 -4.29 -18.46
C ILE A 105 18.11 -4.15 -17.37
N VAL A 106 16.83 -4.18 -17.74
CA VAL A 106 15.69 -4.12 -16.80
C VAL A 106 15.71 -5.31 -15.84
N ALA A 107 15.94 -6.53 -16.34
CA ALA A 107 16.00 -7.73 -15.50
C ALA A 107 17.17 -7.66 -14.50
N TYR A 108 18.32 -7.13 -14.92
CA TYR A 108 19.45 -6.91 -14.01
C TYR A 108 19.14 -5.82 -12.99
N ALA A 109 18.46 -4.75 -13.39
CA ALA A 109 18.03 -3.68 -12.49
C ALA A 109 17.06 -4.21 -11.42
N GLU A 110 16.12 -5.08 -11.80
CA GLU A 110 15.22 -5.75 -10.85
C GLU A 110 15.98 -6.62 -9.84
N ILE A 111 17.00 -7.37 -10.27
CA ILE A 111 17.85 -8.15 -9.36
C ILE A 111 18.54 -7.23 -8.34
N VAL A 112 19.13 -6.11 -8.79
CA VAL A 112 19.79 -5.13 -7.90
C VAL A 112 18.78 -4.54 -6.92
N ARG A 113 17.57 -4.20 -7.40
CA ARG A 113 16.48 -3.67 -6.58
C ARG A 113 16.05 -4.65 -5.49
N GLU A 114 15.83 -5.93 -5.83
CA GLU A 114 15.46 -6.95 -4.84
C GLU A 114 16.58 -7.18 -3.81
N CYS A 115 17.85 -7.17 -4.23
CA CYS A 115 18.97 -7.21 -3.29
C CYS A 115 18.96 -5.99 -2.35
N SER A 116 18.72 -4.78 -2.88
CA SER A 116 18.61 -3.56 -2.08
C SER A 116 17.48 -3.65 -1.05
N ARG A 117 16.30 -4.10 -1.47
CA ARG A 117 15.13 -4.31 -0.60
C ARG A 117 15.46 -5.28 0.54
N ALA A 118 16.12 -6.39 0.23
CA ALA A 118 16.57 -7.35 1.24
C ALA A 118 17.53 -6.70 2.26
N ARG A 119 18.48 -5.86 1.80
CA ARG A 119 19.37 -5.10 2.69
C ARG A 119 18.62 -4.09 3.56
N GLN A 120 17.65 -3.38 3.00
CA GLN A 120 16.83 -2.42 3.73
C GLN A 120 15.98 -3.11 4.82
N LEU A 121 15.41 -4.29 4.50
CA LEU A 121 14.71 -5.13 5.48
C LEU A 121 15.65 -5.63 6.59
N MET A 122 16.87 -6.04 6.25
CA MET A 122 17.88 -6.41 7.26
C MET A 122 18.19 -5.23 8.18
N LYS A 123 18.37 -4.03 7.62
CA LYS A 123 18.63 -2.81 8.39
C LYS A 123 17.46 -2.45 9.33
N LEU A 124 16.23 -2.55 8.84
CA LEU A 124 15.02 -2.37 9.65
C LEU A 124 14.98 -3.38 10.81
N GLY A 125 15.18 -4.67 10.51
CA GLY A 125 15.20 -5.72 11.53
C GLY A 125 16.29 -5.51 12.59
N SER A 126 17.50 -5.11 12.18
CA SER A 126 18.58 -4.77 13.11
C SER A 126 18.26 -3.54 13.97
N SER A 127 17.64 -2.50 13.39
CA SER A 127 17.24 -1.30 14.12
C SER A 127 16.16 -1.61 15.16
N LEU A 128 15.12 -2.36 14.78
CA LEU A 128 14.06 -2.81 15.69
C LEU A 128 14.62 -3.68 16.81
N TYR A 129 15.53 -4.61 16.50
CA TYR A 129 16.20 -5.43 17.51
C TYR A 129 16.99 -4.58 18.51
N GLN A 130 17.80 -3.63 18.03
CA GLN A 130 18.60 -2.75 18.89
C GLN A 130 17.70 -1.90 19.79
N GLN A 131 16.64 -1.31 19.24
CA GLN A 131 15.70 -0.49 20.00
C GLN A 131 14.93 -1.31 21.04
N ALA A 132 14.46 -2.50 20.68
CA ALA A 132 13.78 -3.41 21.60
C ALA A 132 14.70 -3.91 22.72
N ALA A 133 15.98 -4.18 22.41
CA ALA A 133 16.97 -4.62 23.40
C ALA A 133 17.26 -3.58 24.50
N LEU A 134 17.06 -2.29 24.20
CA LEU A 134 17.17 -1.19 25.17
C LEU A 134 15.95 -1.11 26.11
N LEU A 135 14.83 -1.76 25.77
CA LEU A 135 13.61 -1.81 26.58
C LEU A 135 13.73 -2.86 27.69
N GLN A 136 14.75 -2.71 28.54
CA GLN A 136 14.86 -3.52 29.75
C GLN A 136 14.06 -2.88 30.89
N PRO A 137 13.34 -3.65 31.72
CA PRO A 137 12.70 -3.13 32.92
C PRO A 137 13.77 -2.62 33.89
N SER A 138 14.08 -1.33 33.78
CA SER A 138 14.96 -0.65 34.71
C SER A 138 14.19 -0.43 36.00
N ASN A 139 14.76 -0.84 37.14
CA ASN A 139 14.21 -0.69 38.49
C ASN A 139 13.71 0.74 38.75
N GLY A 140 12.43 1.02 38.50
CA GLY A 140 11.79 2.31 38.81
C GLY A 140 10.96 2.98 37.70
N LYS A 141 10.97 2.51 36.45
CA LYS A 141 10.04 3.02 35.42
C LYS A 141 8.78 2.15 35.37
N GLY A 142 7.64 2.73 35.72
CA GLY A 142 6.36 2.01 35.84
C GLY A 142 5.95 1.29 34.55
N ILE A 143 5.25 0.16 34.69
CA ILE A 143 4.79 -0.74 33.61
C ILE A 143 4.03 0.01 32.48
N SER A 144 3.34 1.11 32.81
CA SER A 144 2.64 1.95 31.84
C SER A 144 3.57 2.66 30.84
N THR A 145 4.77 3.06 31.28
CA THR A 145 5.77 3.71 30.40
C THR A 145 6.41 2.73 29.44
N LEU A 146 6.63 1.48 29.86
CA LEU A 146 7.13 0.43 28.97
C LEU A 146 6.13 0.10 27.87
N LYS A 147 4.84 0.00 28.20
CA LYS A 147 3.79 -0.25 27.20
C LYS A 147 3.78 0.84 26.12
N GLN A 148 3.77 2.12 26.52
CA GLN A 148 3.75 3.24 25.57
C GLN A 148 4.96 3.26 24.63
N VAL A 149 6.16 2.96 25.15
CA VAL A 149 7.37 2.92 24.32
C VAL A 149 7.36 1.72 23.38
N THR A 150 6.88 0.55 23.83
CA THR A 150 6.71 -0.62 22.97
C THR A 150 5.69 -0.37 21.87
N ASP A 151 4.54 0.21 22.20
CA ASP A 151 3.50 0.55 21.21
C ASP A 151 4.03 1.53 20.15
N SER A 152 4.81 2.55 20.57
CA SER A 152 5.46 3.49 19.64
C SER A 152 6.50 2.81 18.74
N LEU A 153 7.25 1.82 19.24
CA LEU A 153 8.23 1.07 18.44
C LEU A 153 7.53 0.19 17.39
N ILE A 154 6.38 -0.40 17.75
CA ILE A 154 5.55 -1.16 16.81
C ILE A 154 5.04 -0.24 15.71
N GLU A 155 4.48 0.92 16.06
CA GLU A 155 3.98 1.90 15.07
C GLU A 155 5.09 2.39 14.12
N GLN A 156 6.30 2.65 14.65
CA GLN A 156 7.45 2.99 13.82
C GLN A 156 7.83 1.85 12.87
N GLY A 157 7.88 0.62 13.38
CA GLY A 157 8.19 -0.57 12.58
C GLY A 157 7.17 -0.79 11.45
N GLU A 158 5.87 -0.63 11.74
CA GLU A 158 4.80 -0.70 10.75
C GLU A 158 4.97 0.35 9.66
N LYS A 159 5.26 1.60 10.04
CA LYS A 159 5.46 2.70 9.10
C LYS A 159 6.67 2.48 8.19
N GLU A 160 7.81 2.06 8.75
CA GLU A 160 9.01 1.80 7.94
C GLU A 160 8.81 0.61 7.00
N LEU A 161 8.18 -0.47 7.48
CA LEU A 161 7.84 -1.63 6.65
C LEU A 161 6.87 -1.25 5.51
N PHE A 162 5.87 -0.41 5.80
CA PHE A 162 4.93 0.10 4.81
C PHE A 162 5.64 0.90 3.70
N ASN A 163 6.59 1.78 4.07
CA ASN A 163 7.36 2.55 3.09
C ASN A 163 8.19 1.63 2.17
N LEU A 164 8.79 0.56 2.71
CA LEU A 164 9.53 -0.43 1.92
C LEU A 164 8.61 -1.23 0.98
N ALA A 165 7.37 -1.49 1.40
CA ALA A 165 6.36 -2.13 0.56
C ALA A 165 5.89 -1.22 -0.60
N GLN A 166 5.76 0.09 -0.36
CA GLN A 166 5.26 1.04 -1.34
C GLN A 166 6.25 1.35 -2.48
N GLN A 167 7.55 1.19 -2.25
CA GLN A 167 8.59 1.33 -3.29
C GLN A 167 8.40 0.40 -4.50
N ASN A 168 7.49 -0.58 -4.42
CA ASN A 168 7.16 -1.53 -5.50
C ASN A 168 5.99 -1.12 -6.40
N VAL A 169 5.41 0.07 -6.25
CA VAL A 169 4.36 0.51 -7.19
C VAL A 169 5.04 1.31 -8.30
N PRO A 170 5.37 0.70 -9.46
CA PRO A 170 5.79 1.47 -10.61
C PRO A 170 4.67 2.48 -10.91
N GLN A 171 5.02 3.77 -10.97
CA GLN A 171 4.12 4.74 -11.56
C GLN A 171 4.08 4.44 -13.05
N THR A 172 3.10 3.64 -13.47
CA THR A 172 2.80 3.44 -14.87
C THR A 172 2.28 4.76 -15.41
N CYS A 173 3.11 5.48 -16.18
CA CYS A 173 2.63 6.61 -16.97
C CYS A 173 1.68 6.05 -18.03
N LEU A 174 0.38 6.28 -17.85
CA LEU A 174 -0.65 5.82 -18.78
C LEU A 174 -0.71 6.79 -19.97
N SER A 175 -0.89 6.26 -21.19
CA SER A 175 -1.11 7.11 -22.35
C SER A 175 -2.44 7.85 -22.23
N ILE A 176 -2.44 9.14 -22.55
CA ILE A 176 -3.66 9.97 -22.56
C ILE A 176 -4.67 9.41 -23.57
N THR A 177 -4.20 8.88 -24.69
CA THR A 177 -5.10 8.34 -25.74
C THR A 177 -5.81 7.07 -25.29
N THR A 178 -5.12 6.18 -24.57
CA THR A 178 -5.75 4.95 -24.03
C THR A 178 -6.73 5.29 -22.92
N GLN A 179 -6.40 6.25 -22.05
CA GLN A 179 -7.32 6.72 -21.02
C GLN A 179 -8.56 7.39 -21.61
N ALA A 180 -8.41 8.19 -22.65
CA ALA A 180 -9.54 8.82 -23.32
C ALA A 180 -10.50 7.80 -23.94
N SER A 181 -9.99 6.72 -24.55
CA SER A 181 -10.83 5.64 -25.07
C SER A 181 -11.56 4.87 -23.97
N ASP A 182 -10.90 4.61 -22.84
CA ASP A 182 -11.50 3.93 -21.69
C ASP A 182 -12.65 4.77 -21.11
N VAL A 183 -12.44 6.08 -20.95
CA VAL A 183 -13.46 7.01 -20.49
C VAL A 183 -14.64 7.08 -21.45
N MET A 184 -14.39 7.11 -22.76
CA MET A 184 -15.46 7.11 -23.77
C MET A 184 -16.31 5.83 -23.70
N THR A 185 -15.64 4.67 -23.60
CA THR A 185 -16.31 3.37 -23.48
C THR A 185 -17.17 3.32 -22.21
N TRP A 186 -16.65 3.86 -21.10
CA TRP A 186 -17.41 3.98 -19.87
C TRP A 186 -18.62 4.92 -20.01
N LEU A 187 -18.46 6.09 -20.64
CA LEU A 187 -19.56 7.04 -20.90
C LEU A 187 -20.68 6.41 -21.72
N GLU A 188 -20.35 5.61 -22.73
CA GLU A 188 -21.32 4.86 -23.52
C GLU A 188 -22.05 3.82 -22.68
N SER A 189 -21.35 3.15 -21.76
CA SER A 189 -21.97 2.14 -20.88
C SER A 189 -22.97 2.73 -19.89
N VAL A 190 -22.79 3.99 -19.48
CA VAL A 190 -23.70 4.69 -18.56
C VAL A 190 -24.75 5.54 -19.29
N ALA A 191 -24.62 5.71 -20.61
CA ALA A 191 -25.57 6.47 -21.41
C ALA A 191 -26.95 5.77 -21.44
N GLY A 192 -27.99 6.47 -20.96
CA GLY A 192 -29.36 5.96 -20.90
C GLY A 192 -29.79 5.35 -19.57
N GLY A 193 -28.90 5.29 -18.56
CA GLY A 193 -29.23 4.85 -17.21
C GLY A 193 -30.03 5.87 -16.39
N ALA A 194 -30.50 5.45 -15.20
CA ALA A 194 -31.33 6.25 -14.27
C ALA A 194 -30.57 7.39 -13.53
N GLY A 195 -29.44 7.85 -14.07
CA GLY A 195 -28.64 8.94 -13.51
C GLY A 195 -27.70 8.58 -12.34
N VAL A 196 -27.79 7.37 -11.80
CA VAL A 196 -26.87 6.87 -10.76
C VAL A 196 -25.84 5.94 -11.39
N THR A 197 -24.60 6.41 -11.52
CA THR A 197 -23.47 5.67 -12.10
C THR A 197 -22.64 4.94 -11.04
N GLY A 198 -22.69 5.41 -9.80
CA GLY A 198 -21.99 4.83 -8.66
C GLY A 198 -22.88 3.99 -7.74
N VAL A 199 -22.42 3.76 -6.52
CA VAL A 199 -23.21 3.10 -5.47
C VAL A 199 -24.31 4.05 -4.98
N PRO A 200 -25.60 3.66 -4.98
CA PRO A 200 -26.68 4.56 -4.60
C PRO A 200 -26.57 4.97 -3.12
N THR A 201 -26.81 6.25 -2.86
CA THR A 201 -26.73 6.80 -1.50
C THR A 201 -27.99 6.51 -0.68
N GLY A 202 -29.12 6.19 -1.32
CA GLY A 202 -30.42 6.00 -0.68
C GLY A 202 -31.24 7.28 -0.54
N PHE A 203 -30.71 8.41 -1.00
CA PHE A 203 -31.40 9.69 -1.04
C PHE A 203 -31.40 10.23 -2.47
N ALA A 204 -32.57 10.26 -3.11
CA ALA A 204 -32.68 10.66 -4.52
C ALA A 204 -32.11 12.07 -4.79
N GLU A 205 -32.27 13.01 -3.86
CA GLU A 205 -31.71 14.36 -4.00
C GLU A 205 -30.18 14.39 -3.92
N LEU A 206 -29.58 13.48 -3.14
CA LEU A 206 -28.14 13.35 -3.04
C LEU A 206 -27.58 12.64 -4.27
N ASP A 207 -28.23 11.55 -4.69
CA ASP A 207 -27.91 10.82 -5.92
C ASP A 207 -28.00 11.72 -7.16
N ALA A 208 -28.95 12.64 -7.22
CA ALA A 208 -29.05 13.62 -8.31
C ALA A 208 -27.85 14.60 -8.37
N LYS A 209 -27.15 14.79 -7.24
CA LYS A 209 -25.98 15.68 -7.15
C LYS A 209 -24.66 14.93 -7.28
N THR A 210 -24.59 13.68 -6.85
CA THR A 210 -23.36 12.89 -6.80
C THR A 210 -23.29 11.80 -7.86
N CYS A 211 -24.42 11.49 -8.51
CA CYS A 211 -24.61 10.30 -9.34
C CYS A 211 -24.33 9.00 -8.57
N GLY A 212 -24.55 9.01 -7.24
CA GLY A 212 -24.12 7.95 -6.32
C GLY A 212 -22.68 8.13 -5.82
N TRP A 213 -22.20 7.18 -5.03
CA TRP A 213 -20.82 7.12 -4.58
C TRP A 213 -19.94 6.50 -5.67
N GLN A 214 -19.00 7.30 -6.19
CA GLN A 214 -18.11 6.89 -7.28
C GLN A 214 -16.92 6.09 -6.77
N ASP A 215 -16.42 5.18 -7.60
CA ASP A 215 -15.24 4.39 -7.29
C ASP A 215 -13.98 5.28 -7.16
N GLY A 216 -13.02 4.84 -6.33
CA GLY A 216 -11.78 5.57 -6.06
C GLY A 216 -11.92 6.83 -5.17
N ASN A 217 -13.14 7.19 -4.77
CA ASN A 217 -13.38 8.37 -3.94
C ASN A 217 -13.32 8.05 -2.45
N LEU A 218 -12.73 8.95 -1.65
CA LEU A 218 -12.84 8.94 -0.19
C LEU A 218 -13.92 9.93 0.26
N ILE A 219 -15.05 9.40 0.75
CA ILE A 219 -16.19 10.21 1.20
C ILE A 219 -16.13 10.38 2.72
N LEU A 220 -16.10 11.62 3.19
CA LEU A 220 -16.02 11.96 4.62
C LEU A 220 -17.35 12.52 5.13
N ILE A 221 -17.95 11.85 6.12
CA ILE A 221 -19.18 12.30 6.79
C ILE A 221 -18.82 12.91 8.14
N GLY A 222 -18.85 14.25 8.21
CA GLY A 222 -18.65 15.03 9.43
C GLY A 222 -19.97 15.44 10.07
N ALA A 223 -20.14 15.17 11.36
CA ALA A 223 -21.29 15.62 12.15
C ALA A 223 -20.92 15.75 13.62
N ARG A 224 -21.65 16.58 14.38
CA ARG A 224 -21.50 16.66 15.84
C ARG A 224 -22.00 15.36 16.51
N PRO A 225 -21.51 15.02 17.71
CA PRO A 225 -22.03 13.90 18.49
C PRO A 225 -23.56 13.96 18.62
N SER A 226 -24.21 12.79 18.56
CA SER A 226 -25.67 12.63 18.64
C SER A 226 -26.50 13.24 17.49
N MET A 227 -25.88 13.76 16.43
CA MET A 227 -26.60 14.28 15.24
C MET A 227 -26.98 13.20 14.21
N GLY A 228 -26.80 11.91 14.53
CA GLY A 228 -27.23 10.81 13.66
C GLY A 228 -26.21 10.30 12.64
N LYS A 229 -24.92 10.61 12.78
CA LYS A 229 -23.84 10.12 11.88
C LYS A 229 -23.93 8.62 11.60
N THR A 230 -24.05 7.80 12.64
CA THR A 230 -24.13 6.34 12.50
C THR A 230 -25.43 5.90 11.82
N ALA A 231 -26.55 6.57 12.10
CA ALA A 231 -27.83 6.25 11.45
C ALA A 231 -27.76 6.53 9.94
N LEU A 232 -27.14 7.65 9.55
CA LEU A 232 -26.91 7.99 8.16
C LEU A 232 -25.98 6.98 7.48
N ALA A 233 -24.87 6.59 8.14
CA ALA A 233 -23.93 5.59 7.61
C ALA A 233 -24.61 4.22 7.39
N VAL A 234 -25.45 3.78 8.33
CA VAL A 234 -26.25 2.55 8.19
C VAL A 234 -27.25 2.67 7.04
N GLY A 235 -27.88 3.84 6.86
CA GLY A 235 -28.76 4.11 5.72
C GLY A 235 -28.06 3.96 4.37
N HIS A 236 -26.85 4.51 4.24
CA HIS A 236 -26.04 4.32 3.03
C HIS A 236 -25.65 2.86 2.79
N ALA A 237 -25.29 2.12 3.84
CA ALA A 237 -24.99 0.70 3.73
C ALA A 237 -26.20 -0.11 3.22
N LEU A 238 -27.41 0.17 3.75
CA LEU A 238 -28.64 -0.43 3.27
C LEU A 238 -28.94 -0.07 1.81
N ALA A 239 -28.78 1.20 1.43
CA ALA A 239 -28.96 1.63 0.04
C ALA A 239 -28.04 0.88 -0.93
N ALA A 240 -26.77 0.69 -0.55
CA ALA A 240 -25.83 -0.11 -1.30
C ALA A 240 -26.26 -1.59 -1.41
N LEU A 241 -26.71 -2.21 -0.31
CA LEU A 241 -27.16 -3.61 -0.32
C LEU A 241 -28.38 -3.85 -1.23
N TYR A 242 -29.31 -2.89 -1.27
CA TYR A 242 -30.50 -2.95 -2.14
C TYR A 242 -30.21 -2.60 -3.59
N GLY A 243 -29.36 -1.59 -3.82
CA GLY A 243 -29.15 -1.00 -5.14
C GLY A 243 -27.97 -1.56 -5.93
N CYS A 244 -27.05 -2.27 -5.29
CA CYS A 244 -25.93 -2.91 -5.97
C CYS A 244 -26.20 -4.40 -6.30
N PRO A 245 -25.57 -4.94 -7.36
CA PRO A 245 -25.70 -6.34 -7.72
C PRO A 245 -25.17 -7.27 -6.61
N VAL A 246 -25.64 -8.53 -6.62
CA VAL A 246 -25.47 -9.52 -5.54
C VAL A 246 -24.00 -9.88 -5.25
N ASP A 247 -23.12 -9.70 -6.23
CA ASP A 247 -21.68 -9.94 -6.13
C ASP A 247 -20.92 -8.86 -5.36
N ARG A 248 -21.51 -7.68 -5.14
CA ARG A 248 -20.89 -6.62 -4.34
C ARG A 248 -21.16 -6.80 -2.85
N THR A 249 -20.09 -6.67 -2.07
CA THR A 249 -20.09 -6.71 -0.61
C THR A 249 -20.02 -5.29 -0.02
N VAL A 250 -20.61 -5.12 1.16
CA VAL A 250 -20.57 -3.91 1.96
C VAL A 250 -19.93 -4.28 3.30
N GLN A 251 -18.80 -3.66 3.60
CA GLN A 251 -18.11 -3.85 4.87
C GLN A 251 -18.31 -2.64 5.79
N PHE A 252 -18.68 -2.91 7.03
CA PHE A 252 -18.99 -1.89 8.02
C PHE A 252 -18.09 -2.05 9.25
N TYR A 253 -17.13 -1.14 9.38
CA TYR A 253 -16.24 -1.08 10.53
C TYR A 253 -16.81 -0.14 11.59
N SER A 254 -16.99 -0.64 12.81
CA SER A 254 -17.61 0.10 13.91
C SER A 254 -16.71 0.14 15.14
N MET A 255 -15.97 1.23 15.29
CA MET A 255 -15.03 1.39 16.41
C MET A 255 -15.69 1.87 17.71
N GLU A 256 -16.90 2.45 17.64
CA GLU A 256 -17.60 3.02 18.81
C GLU A 256 -18.76 2.15 19.31
N MET A 257 -19.42 1.42 18.40
CA MET A 257 -20.69 0.74 18.68
C MET A 257 -20.56 -0.77 18.42
N PRO A 258 -20.91 -1.64 19.39
CA PRO A 258 -20.87 -3.08 19.17
C PRO A 258 -21.78 -3.53 18.02
N ALA A 259 -21.43 -4.63 17.36
CA ALA A 259 -22.17 -5.18 16.22
C ALA A 259 -23.64 -5.48 16.57
N ALA A 260 -23.91 -6.05 17.74
CA ALA A 260 -25.28 -6.34 18.22
C ALA A 260 -26.14 -5.06 18.29
N GLN A 261 -25.52 -3.95 18.67
CA GLN A 261 -26.17 -2.65 18.80
C GLN A 261 -26.49 -2.05 17.41
N LEU A 262 -25.59 -2.22 16.43
CA LEU A 262 -25.87 -1.89 15.02
C LEU A 262 -26.97 -2.76 14.43
N MET A 263 -26.96 -4.06 14.71
CA MET A 263 -27.98 -5.00 14.25
C MET A 263 -29.38 -4.63 14.75
N LEU A 264 -29.53 -4.21 16.00
CA LEU A 264 -30.82 -3.71 16.51
C LEU A 264 -31.33 -2.49 15.72
N ARG A 265 -30.43 -1.59 15.28
CA ARG A 265 -30.80 -0.44 14.44
C ARG A 265 -31.22 -0.87 13.05
N LEU A 266 -30.48 -1.80 12.44
CA LEU A 266 -30.84 -2.38 11.13
C LEU A 266 -32.19 -3.07 11.18
N MET A 267 -32.44 -3.91 12.18
CA MET A 267 -33.74 -4.56 12.40
C MET A 267 -34.86 -3.52 12.60
N SER A 268 -34.61 -2.45 13.36
CA SER A 268 -35.56 -1.36 13.54
C SER A 268 -35.94 -0.69 12.21
N ILE A 269 -34.96 -0.44 11.34
CA ILE A 269 -35.17 0.17 10.01
C ILE A 269 -35.96 -0.78 9.10
N LEU A 270 -35.55 -2.06 9.04
CA LEU A 270 -36.15 -3.07 8.16
C LEU A 270 -37.57 -3.45 8.60
N ALA A 271 -37.77 -3.74 9.89
CA ALA A 271 -39.07 -4.11 10.46
C ALA A 271 -40.02 -2.91 10.62
N ARG A 272 -39.50 -1.67 10.52
CA ARG A 272 -40.19 -0.42 10.85
C ARG A 272 -40.77 -0.40 12.27
N VAL A 273 -40.13 -1.11 13.19
CA VAL A 273 -40.48 -1.14 14.62
C VAL A 273 -39.59 -0.15 15.38
N PRO A 274 -40.14 0.71 16.27
CA PRO A 274 -39.34 1.66 17.04
C PRO A 274 -38.22 0.98 17.83
N LEU A 275 -36.99 1.52 17.73
CA LEU A 275 -35.81 1.00 18.42
C LEU A 275 -35.98 0.92 19.94
N THR A 276 -36.74 1.85 20.53
CA THR A 276 -37.05 1.82 21.97
C THR A 276 -37.80 0.56 22.39
N ARG A 277 -38.74 0.09 21.56
CA ARG A 277 -39.48 -1.16 21.82
C ARG A 277 -38.56 -2.37 21.74
N LEU A 278 -37.75 -2.45 20.68
CA LEU A 278 -36.76 -3.51 20.50
C LEU A 278 -35.77 -3.57 21.68
N ARG A 279 -35.30 -2.42 22.16
CA ARG A 279 -34.39 -2.34 23.32
C ARG A 279 -35.07 -2.69 24.64
N SER A 280 -36.35 -2.32 24.81
CA SER A 280 -37.10 -2.57 26.04
C SER A 280 -37.68 -3.99 26.13
N GLY A 281 -37.72 -4.73 25.02
CA GLY A 281 -38.40 -6.03 24.92
C GLY A 281 -39.92 -5.95 24.92
N ASN A 282 -40.51 -4.74 25.00
CA ASN A 282 -41.95 -4.52 24.95
C ASN A 282 -42.46 -4.61 23.50
N LEU A 283 -42.53 -5.84 22.98
CA LEU A 283 -42.94 -6.15 21.62
C LEU A 283 -44.31 -6.85 21.64
N THR A 284 -45.20 -6.38 20.77
CA THR A 284 -46.46 -7.07 20.51
C THR A 284 -46.22 -8.30 19.63
N SER A 285 -47.18 -9.22 19.56
CA SER A 285 -47.11 -10.36 18.64
C SER A 285 -46.91 -9.92 17.18
N HIS A 286 -47.52 -8.81 16.78
CA HIS A 286 -47.33 -8.23 15.46
C HIS A 286 -45.92 -7.65 15.25
N ASP A 287 -45.36 -6.97 16.25
CA ASP A 287 -43.97 -6.48 16.18
C ASP A 287 -42.98 -7.64 16.02
N LEU A 288 -43.22 -8.77 16.70
CA LEU A 288 -42.40 -9.97 16.58
C LEU A 288 -42.44 -10.56 15.17
N GLU A 289 -43.60 -10.61 14.52
CA GLU A 289 -43.73 -11.05 13.13
C GLU A 289 -42.92 -10.17 12.16
N LEU A 290 -42.99 -8.84 12.33
CA LEU A 290 -42.21 -7.90 11.52
C LEU A 290 -40.69 -8.07 11.71
N VAL A 291 -40.27 -8.27 12.96
CA VAL A 291 -38.85 -8.51 13.29
C VAL A 291 -38.36 -9.82 12.70
N CYS A 292 -39.15 -10.90 12.78
CA CYS A 292 -38.83 -12.17 12.13
C CYS A 292 -38.67 -12.01 10.61
N GLY A 293 -39.54 -11.22 9.97
CA GLY A 293 -39.41 -10.87 8.55
C GLY A 293 -38.10 -10.14 8.23
N ALA A 294 -37.71 -9.16 9.07
CA ALA A 294 -36.45 -8.45 8.93
C ALA A 294 -35.22 -9.35 9.09
N VAL A 295 -35.25 -10.31 10.02
CA VAL A 295 -34.19 -11.33 10.17
C VAL A 295 -34.06 -12.16 8.89
N GLY A 296 -35.17 -12.57 8.29
CA GLY A 296 -35.15 -13.30 7.02
C GLY A 296 -34.50 -12.52 5.87
N MET A 297 -34.70 -11.20 5.79
CA MET A 297 -34.01 -10.34 4.83
C MET A 297 -32.51 -10.24 5.12
N LEU A 298 -32.13 -10.07 6.40
CA LEU A 298 -30.72 -10.02 6.80
C LEU A 298 -29.96 -11.31 6.46
N SER A 299 -30.61 -12.47 6.59
CA SER A 299 -30.01 -13.76 6.19
C SER A 299 -29.66 -13.82 4.70
N GLN A 300 -30.39 -13.12 3.82
CA GLN A 300 -30.05 -13.04 2.40
C GLN A 300 -28.77 -12.24 2.13
N TRP A 301 -28.33 -11.45 3.11
CA TRP A 301 -27.11 -10.63 3.05
C TRP A 301 -25.96 -11.19 3.87
N GLU A 302 -26.04 -12.44 4.35
CA GLU A 302 -25.00 -13.06 5.20
C GLU A 302 -23.59 -12.91 4.62
N ASN A 303 -23.44 -13.14 3.30
CA ASN A 303 -22.16 -13.01 2.61
C ASN A 303 -21.96 -11.63 1.94
N ARG A 304 -22.90 -10.71 2.08
CA ARG A 304 -22.87 -9.38 1.45
C ARG A 304 -22.66 -8.25 2.44
N PHE A 305 -23.11 -8.39 3.68
CA PHE A 305 -22.98 -7.36 4.70
C PHE A 305 -22.13 -7.85 5.87
N LEU A 306 -20.88 -7.40 5.90
CA LEU A 306 -19.89 -7.82 6.88
C LEU A 306 -19.68 -6.71 7.91
N ILE A 307 -19.77 -7.03 9.19
CA ILE A 307 -19.56 -6.08 10.28
C ILE A 307 -18.33 -6.50 11.08
N ASP A 308 -17.45 -5.54 11.34
CA ASP A 308 -16.31 -5.67 12.25
C ASP A 308 -16.39 -4.56 13.31
N ASP A 309 -16.54 -4.95 14.58
CA ASP A 309 -16.64 -4.02 15.72
C ASP A 309 -15.36 -3.94 16.58
N THR A 310 -14.22 -4.32 16.01
CA THR A 310 -12.92 -4.21 16.69
C THR A 310 -12.58 -2.75 17.00
N SER A 311 -12.41 -2.40 18.28
CA SER A 311 -12.26 -1.00 18.72
C SER A 311 -10.93 -0.34 18.36
N TYR A 312 -9.87 -1.12 18.09
CA TYR A 312 -8.56 -0.62 17.68
C TYR A 312 -8.20 -1.16 16.30
N GLN A 313 -8.27 -0.30 15.29
CA GLN A 313 -7.88 -0.62 13.93
C GLN A 313 -6.94 0.44 13.39
N THR A 314 -5.80 0.00 12.85
CA THR A 314 -4.90 0.87 12.09
C THR A 314 -5.31 0.88 10.62
N PRO A 315 -4.92 1.90 9.83
CA PRO A 315 -5.16 1.91 8.38
C PRO A 315 -4.62 0.65 7.67
N ALA A 316 -3.53 0.06 8.19
CA ALA A 316 -2.98 -1.18 7.67
C ALA A 316 -3.92 -2.37 7.93
N THR A 317 -4.43 -2.51 9.16
CA THR A 317 -5.39 -3.57 9.52
C THR A 317 -6.68 -3.47 8.71
N LEU A 318 -7.19 -2.25 8.51
CA LEU A 318 -8.33 -1.98 7.62
C LEU A 318 -8.04 -2.52 6.21
N ARG A 319 -6.91 -2.14 5.61
CA ARG A 319 -6.55 -2.59 4.25
C ARG A 319 -6.45 -4.11 4.12
N THR A 320 -5.97 -4.81 5.15
CA THR A 320 -5.85 -6.28 5.12
C THR A 320 -7.16 -7.01 5.40
N SER A 321 -8.11 -6.37 6.09
CA SER A 321 -9.38 -6.99 6.48
C SER A 321 -10.47 -6.85 5.42
N VAL A 322 -10.29 -5.95 4.45
CA VAL A 322 -11.19 -5.82 3.30
C VAL A 322 -11.22 -7.13 2.50
N ARG A 323 -12.44 -7.60 2.24
CA ARG A 323 -12.83 -8.84 1.54
C ARG A 323 -13.86 -8.52 0.46
#